data_AF-A0A0D0CLH9-F1
#
_entry.id   AF-A0A0D0CLH9-F1
#
_cell.length_a   1.000
_cell.length_b   1.000
_cell.length_c   1.000
_cell.angle_alpha   90.00
_cell.angle_beta   90.00
_cell.angle_gamma   90.00
#
_symmetry.space_group_name_H-M   'P 1'
#
loop_
_entity.id
_entity.type
_entity.pdbx_description
1 polymer ?
#
loop_
_entity_poly.entity_id
_entity_poly.type
_entity_poly.pdbx_seq_one_letter_code
_entity_poly.pdbx_strand_id
1 'polypeptide(L)'
;YQPSLLMPTHKWKHASLEETPQTKMACAYYQSKLQEAYSKSAVQNSTLLRMQSTVVLQSMYCDCVSGQLVAQEEKQKKLKTGQLNRDRLPRLLTGDEFYGQVVEHQKAAKEDKIEHKNRWKQKEAQ
;
A
#
# COMPACT_ATOMS: atom_id res chain seq x y z
N TYR A 1 7.02 1.74 5.42
CA TYR A 1 8.26 1.37 4.71
C TYR A 1 9.22 2.54 4.78
N GLN A 2 10.45 2.35 5.28
CA GLN A 2 11.45 3.41 5.36
C GLN A 2 12.45 3.17 4.21
N PRO A 3 12.43 3.97 3.13
CA PRO A 3 13.31 3.73 2.00
C PRO A 3 14.75 4.04 2.43
N SER A 4 15.57 3.00 2.59
CA SER A 4 17.01 3.17 2.72
C SER A 4 17.59 3.53 1.35
N LEU A 5 18.35 4.62 1.30
CA LEU A 5 19.13 4.96 0.11
C LEU A 5 20.19 3.86 -0.06
N LEU A 6 20.01 2.99 -1.06
CA LEU A 6 21.00 1.99 -1.50
C LEU A 6 22.18 2.64 -2.24
N MET A 7 22.60 3.82 -1.80
CA MET A 7 23.87 4.39 -2.24
C MET A 7 24.96 3.85 -1.31
N PRO A 8 26.11 3.42 -1.85
CA PRO A 8 27.25 3.07 -1.00
C PRO A 8 27.61 4.26 -0.10
N THR A 9 27.35 4.14 1.20
CA THR A 9 27.74 5.14 2.22
C THR A 9 29.19 5.00 2.63
N HIS A 10 29.83 3.89 2.25
CA HIS A 10 31.24 3.64 2.51
C HIS A 10 32.09 4.52 1.60
N LYS A 11 32.87 5.44 2.20
CA LYS A 11 33.90 6.19 1.47
C LYS A 11 35.05 5.23 1.15
N TRP A 12 35.06 4.67 -0.05
CA TRP A 12 36.21 3.92 -0.54
C TRP A 12 37.38 4.91 -0.64
N LYS A 13 38.48 4.63 0.08
CA LYS A 13 39.68 5.48 0.02
C LYS A 13 40.23 5.43 -1.40
N HIS A 14 40.28 6.58 -2.06
CA HIS A 14 40.77 6.78 -3.43
C HIS A 14 42.30 6.73 -3.54
N ALA A 15 43.00 5.99 -2.66
CA ALA A 15 44.47 5.99 -2.62
C ALA A 15 45.09 5.59 -3.98
N SER A 16 44.43 4.71 -4.74
CA SER A 16 44.85 4.31 -6.09
C SER A 16 44.55 5.33 -7.20
N LEU A 17 43.79 6.40 -6.93
CA LEU A 17 43.52 7.50 -7.88
C LEU A 17 44.44 8.71 -7.67
N GLU A 18 45.25 8.73 -6.61
CA GLU A 18 46.20 9.81 -6.33
C GLU A 18 47.55 9.64 -7.06
N GLU A 19 47.82 8.45 -7.62
CA GLU A 19 48.99 8.25 -8.48
C GLU A 19 48.81 8.96 -9.82
N THR A 20 49.68 9.95 -10.08
CA THR A 20 49.68 10.66 -11.35
C THR A 20 50.45 9.84 -12.40
N PRO A 21 49.81 9.43 -13.51
CA PRO A 21 50.52 8.75 -14.58
C PRO A 21 51.54 9.69 -15.22
N GLN A 22 52.82 9.33 -15.20
CA GLN A 22 53.90 10.13 -15.78
C GLN A 22 53.93 10.06 -17.33
N THR A 23 53.33 9.03 -17.92
CA THR A 23 53.33 8.79 -19.36
C THR A 23 52.01 9.23 -20.00
N LYS A 24 52.07 10.00 -21.11
CA LYS A 24 50.87 10.48 -21.84
C LYS A 24 49.88 9.34 -22.20
N MET A 25 50.39 8.17 -22.56
CA MET A 25 49.57 7.00 -22.89
C MET A 25 48.80 6.47 -21.67
N ALA A 26 49.45 6.45 -20.50
CA ALA A 26 48.81 6.06 -19.25
C ALA A 26 47.74 7.07 -18.82
N CYS A 27 47.98 8.38 -18.98
CA CYS A 27 46.97 9.41 -18.73
C CYS A 27 45.69 9.17 -19.54
N ALA A 28 45.82 8.94 -20.85
CA ALA A 28 44.67 8.74 -21.73
C ALA A 28 43.87 7.47 -21.37
N TYR A 29 44.57 6.37 -21.05
CA TYR A 29 43.94 5.13 -20.61
C TYR A 29 43.16 5.30 -19.31
N TYR A 30 43.75 5.94 -18.29
CA TYR A 30 43.09 6.18 -17.01
C TYR A 30 41.88 7.10 -17.14
N GLN A 31 41.97 8.17 -17.95
CA GLN A 31 40.85 9.05 -18.24
C GLN A 31 39.69 8.30 -18.91
N SER A 32 40.00 7.43 -19.88
CA SER A 32 38.99 6.59 -20.53
C SER A 32 38.30 5.66 -19.52
N LYS A 33 39.07 5.01 -18.63
CA LYS A 33 38.52 4.13 -17.60
C LYS A 33 37.67 4.86 -16.57
N LEU A 34 38.09 6.05 -16.15
CA LEU A 34 37.30 6.91 -15.27
C LEU A 34 35.98 7.29 -15.94
N GLN A 35 36.03 7.77 -17.18
CA GLN A 35 34.83 8.12 -17.93
C GLN A 35 33.87 6.92 -18.05
N GLU A 36 34.39 5.74 -18.40
CA GLU A 36 33.61 4.50 -18.47
C GLU A 36 32.93 4.17 -17.14
N ALA A 37 33.65 4.28 -16.01
CA ALA A 37 33.13 4.02 -14.68
C ALA A 37 32.02 5.03 -14.28
N TYR A 38 32.23 6.32 -14.54
CA TYR A 38 31.23 7.35 -14.29
C TYR A 38 29.97 7.16 -15.13
N SER A 39 30.12 6.85 -16.42
CA SER A 39 28.99 6.56 -17.30
C SER A 39 28.18 5.36 -16.81
N LYS A 40 28.86 4.28 -16.38
CA LYS A 40 28.20 3.10 -15.80
C LYS A 40 27.44 3.44 -14.52
N SER A 41 28.07 4.18 -13.60
CA SER A 41 27.44 4.61 -12.35
C SER A 41 26.23 5.51 -12.59
N ALA A 42 26.30 6.45 -13.53
CA ALA A 42 25.18 7.32 -13.87
C ALA A 42 23.94 6.54 -14.37
N VAL A 43 24.14 5.53 -15.21
CA VAL A 43 23.06 4.65 -15.68
C VAL A 43 22.47 3.83 -14.54
N GLN A 44 23.30 3.27 -13.66
CA GLN A 44 22.85 2.51 -12.51
C GLN A 44 22.06 3.38 -11.52
N ASN A 45 22.58 4.56 -11.17
CA ASN A 45 21.93 5.47 -10.24
C ASN A 45 20.59 5.97 -10.79
N SER A 46 20.52 6.33 -12.07
CA SER A 46 19.26 6.75 -12.69
C SER A 46 18.22 5.61 -12.75
N THR A 47 18.66 4.38 -12.97
CA THR A 47 17.78 3.20 -12.92
C THR A 47 17.27 2.93 -11.51
N LEU A 48 18.15 2.97 -10.51
CA LEU A 48 17.79 2.79 -9.10
C LEU A 48 16.82 3.88 -8.63
N LEU A 49 17.09 5.14 -8.97
CA LEU A 49 16.20 6.25 -8.63
C LEU A 49 14.81 6.02 -9.22
N ARG A 50 14.73 5.64 -10.49
CA ARG A 50 13.46 5.33 -11.16
C ARG A 50 12.70 4.21 -10.43
N MET A 51 13.38 3.11 -10.11
CA MET A 51 12.77 1.99 -9.39
C MET A 51 12.24 2.43 -8.02
N GLN A 52 13.04 3.17 -7.25
CA GLN A 52 12.64 3.69 -5.94
C GLN A 52 11.42 4.61 -6.05
N SER A 53 11.42 5.55 -7.01
CA SER A 53 10.29 6.42 -7.28
C SER A 53 9.02 5.64 -7.62
N THR A 54 9.14 4.60 -8.46
CA THR A 54 8.00 3.74 -8.82
C THR A 54 7.44 3.02 -7.60
N VAL A 55 8.27 2.44 -6.73
CA VAL A 55 7.80 1.73 -5.53
C VAL A 55 7.07 2.68 -4.57
N VAL A 56 7.59 3.89 -4.37
CA VAL A 56 6.93 4.89 -3.52
C VAL A 56 5.56 5.28 -4.08
N LEU A 57 5.48 5.59 -5.38
CA LEU A 57 4.23 5.95 -6.03
C LEU A 57 3.20 4.82 -6.00
N GLN A 58 3.64 3.58 -6.26
CA GLN A 58 2.77 2.41 -6.19
C GLN A 58 2.24 2.18 -4.77
N SER A 59 3.10 2.33 -3.76
CA SER A 59 2.67 2.19 -2.36
C SER A 59 1.61 3.22 -1.99
N MET A 60 1.84 4.50 -2.33
CA MET A 60 0.86 5.57 -2.09
C MET A 60 -0.46 5.31 -2.82
N TYR A 61 -0.40 4.84 -4.07
CA TYR A 61 -1.59 4.50 -4.84
C TYR A 61 -2.38 3.37 -4.17
N CYS A 62 -1.73 2.30 -3.74
CA CYS A 62 -2.36 1.19 -3.03
C CYS A 62 -3.02 1.65 -1.72
N ASP A 63 -2.36 2.53 -0.96
CA ASP A 63 -2.92 3.11 0.27
C ASP A 63 -4.17 3.94 -0.03
N CYS A 64 -4.16 4.75 -1.10
CA CYS A 64 -5.34 5.51 -1.52
C CYS A 64 -6.51 4.61 -1.95
N VAL A 65 -6.24 3.61 -2.80
CA VAL A 65 -7.28 2.70 -3.30
C VAL A 65 -7.86 1.86 -2.17
N SER A 66 -7.01 1.33 -1.28
CA SER A 66 -7.49 0.56 -0.12
C SER A 66 -8.35 1.42 0.80
N GLY A 67 -7.98 2.67 1.07
CA GLY A 67 -8.80 3.61 1.83
C GLY A 67 -10.16 3.89 1.18
N GLN A 68 -10.19 4.07 -0.14
CA GLN A 68 -11.45 4.27 -0.89
C GLN A 68 -12.35 3.03 -0.83
N LEU A 69 -11.78 1.83 -0.99
CA LEU A 69 -12.51 0.57 -0.89
C LEU A 69 -13.09 0.38 0.51
N VAL A 70 -12.30 0.61 1.56
CA VAL A 70 -12.79 0.55 2.95
C VAL A 70 -13.95 1.51 3.17
N ALA A 71 -13.81 2.78 2.74
CA ALA A 71 -14.88 3.77 2.87
C ALA A 71 -16.14 3.36 2.10
N GLN A 72 -15.99 2.81 0.89
CA GLN A 72 -17.09 2.31 0.08
C GLN A 72 -17.77 1.11 0.74
N GLU A 73 -17.00 0.15 1.24
CA GLU A 73 -17.52 -1.03 1.95
C GLU A 73 -18.26 -0.63 3.22
N GLU A 74 -17.73 0.29 4.02
CA GLU A 74 -18.41 0.81 5.20
C GLU A 74 -19.71 1.51 4.84
N LYS A 75 -19.72 2.33 3.78
CA LYS A 75 -20.94 2.95 3.27
C LYS A 75 -21.96 1.90 2.84
N GLN A 76 -21.52 0.84 2.16
CA GLN A 76 -22.39 -0.25 1.73
C GLN A 76 -22.92 -1.07 2.92
N LYS A 77 -22.10 -1.33 3.94
CA LYS A 77 -22.51 -2.00 5.19
C LYS A 77 -23.58 -1.18 5.91
N LYS A 78 -23.37 0.13 6.09
CA LYS A 78 -24.36 1.04 6.70
C LYS A 78 -25.70 1.03 5.98
N LEU A 79 -25.68 0.97 4.65
CA LEU A 79 -26.89 0.90 3.84
C LEU A 79 -27.56 -0.50 3.86
N LYS A 80 -26.85 -1.56 4.24
CA LYS A 80 -27.41 -2.92 4.40
C LYS A 80 -28.06 -3.11 5.77
N THR A 81 -27.60 -2.40 6.80
CA THR A 81 -28.16 -2.48 8.14
C THR A 81 -29.56 -1.86 8.17
N GLY A 82 -30.60 -2.69 8.19
CA GLY A 82 -32.01 -2.28 8.26
C GLY A 82 -32.84 -2.54 7.00
N GLN A 83 -32.25 -3.07 5.93
CA GLN A 83 -33.01 -3.54 4.76
C GLN A 83 -33.30 -5.05 4.85
N LEU A 84 -34.56 -5.41 4.59
CA LEU A 84 -35.00 -6.79 4.37
C LEU A 84 -34.28 -7.43 3.17
N ASN A 85 -34.10 -6.67 2.08
CA ASN A 85 -33.46 -7.13 0.85
C ASN A 85 -31.98 -6.70 0.79
N ARG A 86 -31.06 -7.63 1.09
CA ARG A 86 -29.60 -7.38 1.09
C ARG A 86 -29.02 -7.01 -0.29
N ASP A 87 -29.68 -7.43 -1.36
CA ASP A 87 -29.20 -7.29 -2.74
C ASP A 87 -29.66 -5.99 -3.44
N ARG A 88 -30.56 -5.21 -2.81
CA ARG A 88 -31.18 -3.97 -3.34
C ARG A 88 -31.91 -4.09 -4.69
N LEU A 89 -32.06 -5.29 -5.21
CA LEU A 89 -32.85 -5.54 -6.41
C LEU A 89 -34.34 -5.65 -6.03
N PRO A 90 -35.24 -4.96 -6.73
CA PRO A 90 -36.67 -5.19 -6.59
C PRO A 90 -36.97 -6.65 -6.96
N ARG A 91 -37.55 -7.41 -6.04
CA ARG A 91 -37.99 -8.78 -6.29
C ARG A 91 -39.44 -8.90 -5.83
N LEU A 92 -40.27 -9.55 -6.64
CA LEU A 92 -41.59 -9.97 -6.21
C LEU A 92 -41.41 -11.26 -5.41
N LEU A 93 -41.65 -11.18 -4.10
CA LEU A 93 -41.56 -12.33 -3.20
C LEU A 93 -42.95 -12.94 -3.02
N THR A 94 -43.01 -14.26 -2.88
CA THR A 94 -44.23 -14.93 -2.43
C THR A 94 -44.48 -14.60 -0.96
N GLY A 95 -45.73 -14.63 -0.50
CA GLY A 95 -46.09 -14.25 0.88
C GLY A 95 -45.27 -14.98 1.95
N ASP A 96 -45.05 -16.29 1.77
CA ASP A 96 -44.27 -17.10 2.70
C ASP A 96 -42.78 -16.71 2.73
N GLU A 97 -42.21 -16.40 1.57
CA GLU A 97 -40.80 -15.97 1.44
C GLU A 97 -40.59 -14.62 2.12
N PHE A 98 -41.54 -13.69 1.93
CA PHE A 98 -41.52 -12.40 2.61
C PHE A 98 -41.61 -12.57 4.12
N TYR A 99 -42.53 -13.40 4.61
CA TYR A 99 -42.69 -13.66 6.03
C TYR A 99 -41.42 -14.24 6.65
N GLY A 100 -40.81 -15.24 5.99
CA GLY A 100 -39.55 -15.83 6.42
C GLY A 100 -38.44 -14.79 6.56
N GLN A 101 -38.28 -13.90 5.58
CA GLN A 101 -37.28 -12.82 5.64
C GLN A 101 -37.53 -11.83 6.78
N VAL A 102 -38.78 -11.48 7.08
CA VAL A 102 -39.15 -10.59 8.20
C VAL A 102 -38.79 -11.20 9.54
N VAL A 103 -39.07 -12.50 9.72
CA VAL A 103 -38.74 -13.21 10.96
C VAL A 103 -37.23 -13.24 11.19
N GLU A 104 -36.45 -13.59 10.17
CA GLU A 104 -34.99 -13.63 10.26
C GLU A 104 -34.39 -12.23 10.51
N HIS A 105 -34.90 -11.20 9.84
CA HIS A 105 -34.48 -9.82 10.10
C HIS A 105 -34.78 -9.38 11.54
N GLN A 106 -35.93 -9.75 12.11
CA GLN A 106 -36.25 -9.45 13.51
C GLN A 106 -35.35 -10.20 14.50
N LYS A 107 -34.99 -11.45 14.22
CA LYS A 107 -34.06 -12.22 15.06
C LYS A 107 -32.68 -11.55 15.07
N ALA A 108 -32.11 -11.27 13.90
CA ALA A 108 -30.83 -10.58 13.77
C ALA A 108 -30.83 -9.22 14.50
N ALA A 109 -31.91 -8.43 14.35
CA ALA A 109 -32.02 -7.14 15.04
C ALA A 109 -32.11 -7.25 16.58
N LYS A 110 -32.61 -8.37 17.11
CA LYS A 110 -32.61 -8.64 18.55
C LYS A 110 -31.21 -9.03 19.03
N GLU A 111 -30.52 -9.88 18.28
CA GLU A 111 -29.15 -10.31 18.57
C GLU A 111 -28.18 -9.12 18.57
N ASP A 112 -28.23 -8.25 17.56
CA ASP A 112 -27.42 -7.03 17.48
C ASP A 112 -27.64 -6.11 18.70
N LYS A 113 -28.89 -5.97 19.17
CA LYS A 113 -29.20 -5.18 20.38
C LYS A 113 -28.61 -5.81 21.64
N ILE A 114 -28.59 -7.14 21.74
CA ILE A 114 -28.00 -7.86 22.86
C ILE A 114 -26.48 -7.69 22.84
N GLU A 115 -25.83 -7.88 21.69
CA GLU A 115 -24.39 -7.68 21.55
C GLU A 115 -23.98 -6.24 21.89
N HIS A 116 -24.71 -5.25 21.37
CA HIS A 116 -24.41 -3.85 21.64
C HIS A 116 -24.52 -3.52 23.14
N LYS A 117 -25.56 -4.03 23.83
CA LYS A 117 -25.69 -3.88 25.29
C LYS A 117 -24.54 -4.56 26.04
N ASN A 118 -24.12 -5.74 25.61
CA ASN A 118 -23.01 -6.46 26.24
C ASN A 118 -21.69 -5.71 26.08
N ARG A 119 -21.39 -5.19 24.88
CA ARG A 119 -20.23 -4.32 24.65
C ARG A 119 -20.24 -3.07 25.53
N TRP A 120 -21.40 -2.46 25.73
CA TRP A 120 -21.53 -1.26 26.55
C TRP A 120 -21.21 -1.56 28.03
N LYS A 121 -21.78 -2.65 28.57
CA LYS A 121 -21.48 -3.12 29.92
C LYS A 121 -20.00 -3.49 30.12
N GLN A 122 -19.35 -4.07 29.11
CA GLN A 122 -17.92 -4.39 29.19
C GLN A 122 -17.05 -3.14 29.27
N LYS A 123 -17.42 -2.05 28.59
CA LYS A 123 -16.69 -0.78 28.64
C LYS A 123 -16.87 -0.01 29.95
N GLU A 124 -18.03 -0.15 30.60
CA GLU A 124 -18.27 0.46 31.92
C GLU A 124 -17.58 -0.28 33.08
N ALA A 125 -17.24 -1.56 32.87
CA ALA A 125 -16.58 -2.39 33.88
C ALA A 125 -15.05 -2.32 33.83
N GLN A 126 -14.47 -1.52 32.93
CA GLN A 126 -13.04 -1.39 32.67
C GLN A 126 -12.54 0.01 33.04
#